data_AF-A0A7X9KXU4-F1
#
_entry.id   AF-A0A7X9KXU4-F1
#
_cell.length_a   1.000
_cell.length_b   1.000
_cell.length_c   1.000
_cell.angle_alpha   90.00
_cell.angle_beta   90.00
_cell.angle_gamma   90.00
#
_symmetry.space_group_name_H-M   'P 1'
#
loop_
_entity.id
_entity.type
_entity.pdbx_description
1 polymer ?
#
loop_
_entity_poly.entity_id
_entity_poly.type
_entity_poly.pdbx_seq_one_letter_code
_entity_poly.pdbx_strand_id
1 'polypeptide(L)'
;MESISAIIVDTTYHNENNNYSVLRVLYNDIVTNVVGYLPQFISNEQVTFFGEWIEHSLYGIQFNAKSYEIETPDTIKGIESFLASGIIKGIRSSTAKLIVEKFGKNTFDVLDNEPIKLLDIKGIGQKRYTLIMESYYEIVGIRNVLITLQKYGFSTSMSIKISKFYGENTLKILKSNPYRLIEEIE
;
A
#
# COMPACT_ATOMS: atom_id res chain seq x y z
N MET A 1 9.35 -16.22 -14.97
CA MET A 1 9.26 -14.88 -14.37
C MET A 1 9.96 -14.97 -13.03
N GLU A 2 10.95 -14.11 -12.80
CA GLU A 2 11.71 -14.09 -11.55
C GLU A 2 10.95 -13.29 -10.49
N SER A 3 11.32 -13.44 -9.21
CA SER A 3 10.76 -12.67 -8.12
C SER A 3 11.86 -12.13 -7.20
N ILE A 4 11.71 -10.88 -6.75
CA ILE A 4 12.58 -10.27 -5.74
C ILE A 4 11.72 -9.78 -4.57
N SER A 5 12.10 -10.10 -3.34
CA SER A 5 11.49 -9.54 -2.14
C SER A 5 12.38 -8.42 -1.60
N ALA A 6 11.84 -7.22 -1.47
CA ALA A 6 12.62 -6.03 -1.19
C ALA A 6 11.86 -5.04 -0.31
N ILE A 7 12.61 -4.16 0.36
CA ILE A 7 12.05 -3.08 1.18
C ILE A 7 12.05 -1.79 0.37
N ILE A 8 10.92 -1.08 0.31
CA ILE A 8 10.84 0.22 -0.34
C ILE A 8 11.70 1.24 0.40
N VAL A 9 12.66 1.84 -0.29
CA VAL A 9 13.42 2.98 0.23
C VAL A 9 12.63 4.26 -0.04
N ASP A 10 12.36 4.53 -1.32
CA ASP A 10 11.50 5.62 -1.77
C ASP A 10 10.99 5.43 -3.21
N THR A 11 10.08 6.31 -3.61
CA THR A 11 9.60 6.44 -4.99
C THR A 11 10.34 7.60 -5.65
N THR A 12 11.20 7.29 -6.62
CA THR A 12 11.94 8.32 -7.39
C THR A 12 11.03 9.03 -8.38
N TYR A 13 10.09 8.30 -8.98
CA TYR A 13 9.11 8.85 -9.92
C TYR A 13 7.81 8.06 -9.86
N HIS A 14 6.68 8.75 -9.93
CA HIS A 14 5.36 8.15 -10.09
C HIS A 14 4.52 9.01 -11.03
N ASN A 15 3.96 8.38 -12.05
CA ASN A 15 3.01 9.03 -12.96
C ASN A 15 1.59 8.69 -12.55
N GLU A 16 0.84 9.67 -12.06
CA GLU A 16 -0.53 9.46 -11.57
C GLU A 16 -1.54 9.04 -12.66
N ASN A 17 -1.24 9.30 -13.93
CA ASN A 17 -2.15 9.01 -15.04
C ASN A 17 -2.07 7.56 -15.48
N ASN A 18 -0.86 7.00 -15.60
CA ASN A 18 -0.66 5.62 -16.08
C ASN A 18 -0.07 4.68 -15.02
N ASN A 19 0.27 5.17 -13.83
CA ASN A 19 0.95 4.45 -12.74
C ASN A 19 2.35 3.93 -13.07
N TYR A 20 3.02 4.49 -14.09
CA TYR A 20 4.42 4.19 -14.30
C TYR A 20 5.25 4.72 -13.12
N SER A 21 6.01 3.84 -12.49
CA SER A 21 6.74 4.11 -11.26
C SER A 21 8.20 3.69 -11.41
N VAL A 22 9.08 4.47 -10.78
CA VAL A 22 10.49 4.14 -10.57
C VAL A 22 10.73 4.18 -9.07
N LEU A 23 11.05 3.02 -8.49
CA LEU A 23 11.22 2.81 -7.07
C LEU A 23 12.68 2.50 -6.76
N ARG A 24 13.19 3.01 -5.65
CA ARG A 24 14.41 2.49 -5.04
C ARG A 24 14.03 1.49 -3.97
N VAL A 25 14.59 0.30 -4.05
CA VAL A 25 14.31 -0.79 -3.11
C VAL A 25 15.61 -1.36 -2.57
N LEU A 26 15.60 -1.82 -1.34
CA LEU A 26 16.69 -2.57 -0.73
C LEU A 26 16.45 -4.06 -0.98
N TYR A 27 17.28 -4.66 -1.83
CA TYR A 27 17.24 -6.08 -2.19
C TYR A 27 18.62 -6.70 -1.91
N ASN A 28 18.69 -7.73 -1.07
CA ASN A 28 19.96 -8.36 -0.64
C ASN A 28 21.01 -7.33 -0.16
N ASP A 29 20.60 -6.39 0.70
CA ASP A 29 21.42 -5.29 1.23
C ASP A 29 21.97 -4.30 0.17
N ILE A 30 21.49 -4.37 -1.06
CA ILE A 30 21.88 -3.50 -2.18
C ILE A 30 20.67 -2.67 -2.63
N VAL A 31 20.88 -1.36 -2.78
CA VAL A 31 19.86 -0.47 -3.34
C VAL A 31 19.77 -0.69 -4.85
N THR A 32 18.59 -1.08 -5.31
CA THR A 32 18.28 -1.41 -6.70
C THR A 32 17.05 -0.63 -7.17
N ASN A 33 16.95 -0.39 -8.48
CA ASN A 33 15.77 0.23 -9.08
C ASN A 33 14.75 -0.83 -9.54
N VAL A 34 13.49 -0.62 -9.15
CA VAL A 34 12.34 -1.36 -9.68
C VAL A 34 11.51 -0.41 -10.54
N VAL A 35 11.13 -0.84 -11.74
CA VAL A 35 10.29 -0.07 -12.67
C VAL A 35 9.06 -0.87 -13.07
N GLY A 36 7.97 -0.20 -13.39
CA GLY A 36 6.77 -0.84 -13.89
C GLY A 36 5.51 -0.01 -13.68
N TYR A 37 4.36 -0.57 -14.05
CA TYR A 37 3.05 0.03 -13.78
C TYR A 37 2.58 -0.39 -12.39
N LEU A 38 3.05 0.35 -11.39
CA LEU A 38 2.95 0.03 -9.98
C LEU A 38 2.26 1.18 -9.22
N PRO A 39 1.49 0.90 -8.16
CA PRO A 39 0.92 1.96 -7.35
C PRO A 39 2.04 2.74 -6.65
N GLN A 40 1.66 3.85 -6.03
CA GLN A 40 2.53 4.48 -5.07
C GLN A 40 2.69 3.59 -3.82
N PHE A 41 3.92 3.31 -3.45
CA PHE A 41 4.25 2.56 -2.24
C PHE A 41 4.69 3.48 -1.10
N ILE A 42 4.60 2.96 0.12
CA ILE A 42 5.08 3.66 1.32
C ILE A 42 6.52 3.22 1.60
N SER A 43 7.36 4.15 2.09
CA SER A 43 8.72 3.80 2.52
C SER A 43 8.69 2.77 3.66
N ASN A 44 9.69 1.90 3.71
CA ASN A 44 9.79 0.74 4.63
C ASN A 44 8.67 -0.31 4.48
N GLU A 45 7.90 -0.26 3.40
CA GLU A 45 6.96 -1.33 3.04
C GLU A 45 7.74 -2.51 2.44
N GLN A 46 7.37 -3.73 2.83
CA GLN A 46 7.95 -4.95 2.27
C GLN A 46 7.09 -5.40 1.09
N VAL A 47 7.73 -5.56 -0.07
CA VAL A 47 7.04 -5.85 -1.32
C VAL A 47 7.81 -6.93 -2.07
N THR A 48 7.09 -7.96 -2.51
CA THR A 48 7.60 -8.96 -3.43
C THR A 48 7.19 -8.58 -4.84
N PHE A 49 8.17 -8.34 -5.71
CA PHE A 49 7.96 -8.01 -7.12
C PHE A 49 8.20 -9.23 -7.99
N PHE A 50 7.40 -9.39 -9.03
CA PHE A 50 7.55 -10.45 -10.03
C PHE A 50 7.79 -9.83 -11.41
N GLY A 51 8.78 -10.32 -12.12
CA GLY A 51 9.20 -9.72 -13.38
C GLY A 51 10.48 -10.29 -13.95
N GLU A 52 11.30 -9.40 -14.50
CA GLU A 52 12.55 -9.72 -15.19
C GLU A 52 13.56 -8.58 -15.00
N TRP A 53 14.85 -8.92 -14.97
CA TRP A 53 15.91 -7.92 -15.02
C TRP A 53 16.08 -7.39 -16.44
N ILE A 54 16.22 -6.08 -16.55
CA ILE A 54 16.47 -5.38 -17.81
C ILE A 54 17.68 -4.46 -17.65
N GLU A 55 18.36 -4.19 -18.76
CA GLU A 55 19.43 -3.20 -18.82
C GLU A 55 18.95 -1.97 -19.60
N HIS A 56 18.84 -0.84 -18.92
CA HIS A 56 18.49 0.43 -19.53
C HIS A 56 19.76 1.21 -19.91
N SER A 57 19.83 1.70 -21.14
CA SER A 57 21.04 2.34 -21.70
C SER A 57 21.60 3.50 -20.87
N LEU A 58 20.74 4.25 -20.18
CA LEU A 58 21.13 5.38 -19.32
C LEU A 58 21.18 5.07 -17.82
N TYR A 59 20.46 4.04 -17.36
CA TYR A 59 20.20 3.82 -15.92
C TYR A 59 20.73 2.47 -15.41
N GLY A 60 21.34 1.68 -16.30
CA GLY A 60 21.91 0.37 -15.97
C GLY A 60 20.84 -0.67 -15.66
N ILE A 61 21.20 -1.62 -14.81
CA ILE A 61 20.38 -2.77 -14.47
C ILE A 61 19.20 -2.33 -13.57
N GLN A 62 17.99 -2.74 -13.96
CA GLN A 62 16.76 -2.48 -13.23
C GLN A 62 15.88 -3.73 -13.26
N PHE A 63 15.01 -3.87 -12.25
CA PHE A 63 14.00 -4.94 -12.26
C PHE A 63 12.68 -4.41 -12.83
N ASN A 64 12.23 -4.97 -13.94
CA ASN A 64 10.97 -4.63 -14.59
C ASN A 64 9.83 -5.47 -13.99
N ALA A 65 9.14 -4.91 -13.00
CA ALA A 65 8.04 -5.57 -12.31
C ALA A 65 6.76 -5.56 -13.17
N LYS A 66 6.19 -6.75 -13.35
CA LYS A 66 4.89 -6.97 -14.04
C LYS A 66 3.75 -7.11 -13.03
N SER A 67 4.04 -7.67 -11.86
CA SER A 67 3.12 -7.76 -10.73
C SER A 67 3.89 -7.63 -9.42
N TYR A 68 3.15 -7.46 -8.33
CA TYR A 68 3.72 -7.34 -7.00
C TYR A 68 2.74 -7.90 -5.95
N GLU A 69 3.27 -8.21 -4.77
CA GLU A 69 2.52 -8.56 -3.57
C GLU A 69 3.02 -7.67 -2.44
N ILE A 70 2.10 -6.95 -1.79
CA ILE A 70 2.39 -6.12 -0.62
C ILE A 70 2.18 -6.98 0.62
N GLU A 71 3.19 -7.00 1.48
CA GLU A 71 3.09 -7.61 2.79
C GLU A 71 2.66 -6.56 3.81
N THR A 72 1.77 -6.95 4.74
CA THR A 72 1.45 -6.08 5.88
C THR A 72 2.74 -5.82 6.66
N PRO A 73 3.11 -4.57 6.95
CA PRO A 73 4.36 -4.29 7.64
C PRO A 73 4.41 -4.98 9.01
N ASP A 74 5.44 -5.79 9.25
CA ASP A 74 5.65 -6.52 10.51
C ASP A 74 6.83 -5.97 11.33
N THR A 75 7.54 -5.00 10.75
CA THR A 75 8.65 -4.28 11.40
C THR A 75 8.15 -2.98 12.02
N ILE A 76 8.75 -2.59 13.14
CA ILE A 76 8.44 -1.33 13.84
C ILE A 76 8.56 -0.13 12.86
N LYS A 77 9.62 -0.08 12.05
CA LYS A 77 9.84 0.98 11.06
C LYS A 77 8.79 0.98 9.95
N GLY A 78 8.40 -0.20 9.45
CA GLY A 78 7.37 -0.34 8.43
C GLY A 78 5.99 0.11 8.94
N ILE A 79 5.63 -0.31 10.15
CA ILE A 79 4.39 0.11 10.82
C ILE A 79 4.38 1.64 11.01
N GLU A 80 5.46 2.21 11.56
CA GLU A 80 5.56 3.66 11.77
C GLU A 80 5.47 4.42 10.45
N SER A 81 6.14 3.95 9.39
CA SER A 81 6.13 4.60 8.08
C SER A 81 4.76 4.53 7.43
N PHE A 82 4.06 3.40 7.55
CA PHE A 82 2.69 3.24 7.10
C PHE A 82 1.76 4.27 7.75
N LEU A 83 1.81 4.38 9.08
CA LEU A 83 1.02 5.35 9.84
C LEU A 83 1.41 6.81 9.54
N ALA A 84 2.70 7.07 9.32
CA ALA A 84 3.23 8.42 9.05
C ALA A 84 3.09 8.88 7.60
N SER A 85 2.76 7.98 6.67
CA SER A 85 2.69 8.23 5.22
C SER A 85 1.73 9.36 4.82
N GLY A 86 0.81 9.73 5.72
CA GLY A 86 -0.24 10.70 5.45
C GLY A 86 -1.46 10.11 4.76
N ILE A 87 -1.46 8.81 4.46
CA ILE A 87 -2.62 8.10 3.92
C ILE A 87 -3.75 7.98 4.95
N ILE A 88 -3.40 7.88 6.24
CA ILE A 88 -4.35 7.89 7.36
C ILE A 88 -4.47 9.31 7.90
N LYS A 89 -5.65 9.92 7.70
CA LYS A 89 -5.95 11.25 8.21
C LYS A 89 -5.88 11.25 9.74
N GLY A 90 -5.37 12.35 10.29
CA GLY A 90 -5.19 12.50 11.74
C GLY A 90 -3.90 11.86 12.28
N ILE A 91 -3.17 11.08 11.48
CA ILE A 91 -1.83 10.59 11.84
C ILE A 91 -0.76 11.32 11.02
N ARG A 92 0.25 11.82 11.72
CA ARG A 92 1.50 12.36 11.16
C ARG A 92 2.67 11.70 11.89
N SER A 93 3.89 11.92 11.44
CA SER A 93 5.11 11.30 12.01
C SER A 93 5.15 11.29 13.55
N SER A 94 4.86 12.41 14.22
CA SER A 94 4.87 12.46 15.69
C SER A 94 3.82 11.55 16.35
N THR A 95 2.65 11.41 15.75
CA THR A 95 1.56 10.58 16.27
C THR A 95 1.76 9.11 15.92
N ALA A 96 2.27 8.83 14.72
CA ALA A 96 2.69 7.49 14.33
C ALA A 96 3.72 6.94 15.31
N LYS A 97 4.74 7.74 15.64
CA LYS A 97 5.77 7.39 16.61
C LYS A 97 5.17 7.04 17.98
N LEU A 98 4.26 7.86 18.51
CA LEU A 98 3.60 7.59 19.80
C LEU A 98 2.75 6.31 19.80
N ILE A 99 2.06 6.02 18.69
CA ILE A 99 1.26 4.80 18.54
C ILE A 99 2.19 3.58 18.55
N VAL A 100 3.26 3.62 17.76
CA VAL A 100 4.21 2.50 17.66
C VAL A 100 5.05 2.35 18.93
N GLU A 101 5.42 3.44 19.61
CA GLU A 101 6.08 3.38 20.93
C GLU A 101 5.21 2.66 21.96
N LYS A 102 3.88 2.81 21.86
CA LYS A 102 2.94 2.18 22.80
C LYS A 102 2.63 0.72 22.46
N PHE A 103 2.38 0.41 21.19
CA PHE A 103 1.86 -0.91 20.78
C PHE A 103 2.88 -1.77 20.04
N GLY A 104 3.99 -1.19 19.58
CA GLY A 104 5.06 -1.90 18.88
C GLY A 104 4.54 -2.65 17.66
N LYS A 105 4.93 -3.93 17.54
CA LYS A 105 4.50 -4.82 16.45
C LYS A 105 3.00 -5.13 16.46
N ASN A 106 2.32 -4.96 17.59
CA ASN A 106 0.88 -5.26 17.73
C ASN A 106 0.01 -4.07 17.31
N THR A 107 0.59 -3.04 16.69
CA THR A 107 -0.14 -1.81 16.34
C THR A 107 -1.33 -2.10 15.42
N PHE A 108 -1.15 -2.90 14.37
CA PHE A 108 -2.27 -3.24 13.47
C PHE A 108 -3.34 -4.08 14.18
N ASP A 109 -2.95 -5.07 14.99
CA ASP A 109 -3.91 -5.85 15.78
C ASP A 109 -4.74 -4.97 16.73
N VAL A 110 -4.13 -3.95 17.33
CA VAL A 110 -4.84 -2.98 18.18
C VAL A 110 -5.80 -2.14 17.35
N LEU A 111 -5.39 -1.65 16.17
CA LEU A 111 -6.27 -0.88 15.29
C LEU A 111 -7.46 -1.71 14.78
N ASP A 112 -7.25 -3.00 14.55
CA ASP A 112 -8.30 -3.88 14.02
C ASP A 112 -9.27 -4.36 15.12
N ASN A 113 -8.75 -4.73 16.31
CA ASN A 113 -9.52 -5.44 17.32
C ASN A 113 -9.84 -4.61 18.58
N GLU A 114 -8.96 -3.68 18.96
CA GLU A 114 -9.10 -2.89 20.18
C GLU A 114 -8.79 -1.40 19.98
N PRO A 115 -9.34 -0.75 18.94
CA PRO A 115 -8.91 0.60 18.52
C PRO A 115 -9.12 1.65 19.60
N ILE A 116 -10.08 1.43 20.51
CA ILE A 116 -10.36 2.33 21.63
C ILE A 116 -9.12 2.62 22.50
N LYS A 117 -8.14 1.72 22.54
CA LYS A 117 -6.84 1.91 23.22
C LYS A 117 -6.03 3.10 22.68
N LEU A 118 -6.32 3.58 21.47
CA LEU A 118 -5.72 4.81 20.94
C LEU A 118 -6.03 6.04 21.80
N LEU A 119 -7.18 6.08 22.48
CA LEU A 119 -7.55 7.21 23.35
C LEU A 119 -6.61 7.38 24.55
N ASP A 120 -5.90 6.32 24.92
CA ASP A 120 -4.91 6.35 25.99
C ASP A 120 -3.57 6.97 25.54
N ILE A 121 -3.46 7.43 24.29
CA ILE A 121 -2.27 8.12 23.76
C ILE A 121 -2.47 9.63 23.90
N LYS A 122 -1.51 10.29 24.55
CA LYS A 122 -1.51 11.75 24.70
C LYS A 122 -1.63 12.43 23.33
N GLY A 123 -2.67 13.27 23.19
CA GLY A 123 -2.92 14.01 21.95
C GLY A 123 -3.88 13.31 20.97
N ILE A 124 -4.41 12.13 21.31
CA ILE A 124 -5.51 11.47 20.61
C ILE A 124 -6.77 11.56 21.47
N GLY A 125 -7.51 12.66 21.33
CA GLY A 125 -8.86 12.79 21.91
C GLY A 125 -9.94 12.22 20.99
N GLN A 126 -11.19 12.17 21.48
CA GLN A 126 -12.33 11.54 20.77
C GLN A 126 -12.47 11.97 19.30
N LYS A 127 -12.39 13.28 19.01
CA LYS A 127 -12.50 13.80 17.64
C LYS A 127 -11.41 13.25 16.71
N ARG A 128 -10.18 13.17 17.22
CA ARG A 128 -9.03 12.70 16.46
C ARG A 128 -9.07 11.19 16.29
N TYR A 129 -9.47 10.47 17.35
CA TYR A 129 -9.72 9.03 17.30
C TYR A 129 -10.71 8.67 16.19
N THR A 130 -11.88 9.31 16.16
CA THR A 130 -12.90 9.06 15.12
C THR A 130 -12.33 9.28 13.72
N LEU A 131 -11.64 10.41 13.49
CA LEU A 131 -11.00 10.71 12.20
C LEU A 131 -9.97 9.65 11.79
N ILE A 132 -9.14 9.19 12.73
CA ILE A 132 -8.13 8.16 12.50
C ILE A 132 -8.80 6.86 12.09
N MET A 133 -9.82 6.41 12.85
CA MET A 133 -10.46 5.12 12.60
C MET A 133 -11.25 5.10 11.30
N GLU A 134 -11.99 6.16 10.99
CA GLU A 134 -12.68 6.30 9.71
C GLU A 134 -11.68 6.20 8.54
N SER A 135 -10.58 6.96 8.61
CA SER A 135 -9.56 6.94 7.55
C SER A 135 -8.80 5.62 7.48
N TYR A 136 -8.53 4.96 8.62
CA TYR A 136 -7.83 3.68 8.66
C TYR A 136 -8.66 2.58 7.99
N TYR A 137 -9.95 2.47 8.34
CA TYR A 137 -10.83 1.46 7.76
C TYR A 137 -11.07 1.69 6.26
N GLU A 138 -11.16 2.94 5.81
CA GLU A 138 -11.22 3.28 4.39
C GLU A 138 -9.99 2.74 3.63
N ILE A 139 -8.79 2.98 4.15
CA ILE A 139 -7.53 2.53 3.53
C ILE A 139 -7.38 1.01 3.53
N VAL A 140 -7.70 0.34 4.64
CA VAL A 140 -7.68 -1.13 4.72
C VAL A 140 -8.70 -1.73 3.75
N GLY A 141 -9.88 -1.13 3.63
CA GLY A 141 -10.91 -1.51 2.65
C GLY A 141 -10.41 -1.43 1.22
N ILE A 142 -9.82 -0.29 0.83
CA ILE A 142 -9.26 -0.08 -0.52
C ILE A 142 -8.12 -1.09 -0.82
N ARG A 143 -7.19 -1.30 0.11
CA ARG A 143 -6.11 -2.29 -0.07
C ARG A 143 -6.66 -3.70 -0.30
N ASN A 144 -7.66 -4.11 0.48
CA ASN A 144 -8.32 -5.40 0.31
C ASN A 144 -9.01 -5.55 -1.05
N VAL A 145 -9.65 -4.48 -1.54
CA VAL A 145 -10.23 -4.43 -2.89
C VAL A 145 -9.16 -4.67 -3.95
N LEU A 146 -8.05 -3.92 -3.89
CA LEU A 146 -6.96 -4.01 -4.88
C LEU A 146 -6.33 -5.41 -4.92
N ILE A 147 -6.01 -5.97 -3.75
CA ILE A 147 -5.46 -7.33 -3.64
C ILE A 147 -6.45 -8.36 -4.23
N THR A 148 -7.73 -8.19 -3.97
CA THR A 148 -8.76 -9.10 -4.49
C THR A 148 -8.87 -9.03 -6.01
N LEU A 149 -8.88 -7.84 -6.60
CA LEU A 149 -8.94 -7.67 -8.06
C LEU A 149 -7.72 -8.26 -8.76
N GLN A 150 -6.53 -8.07 -8.19
CA GLN A 150 -5.31 -8.68 -8.72
C GLN A 150 -5.36 -10.21 -8.68
N LYS A 151 -5.92 -10.80 -7.61
CA LYS A 151 -6.16 -12.26 -7.53
C LYS A 151 -7.13 -12.76 -8.61
N TYR A 152 -8.05 -11.93 -9.06
CA TYR A 152 -8.93 -12.23 -10.21
C TYR A 152 -8.27 -11.97 -11.57
N GLY A 153 -7.01 -11.56 -11.60
CA GLY A 153 -6.24 -11.34 -12.83
C GLY A 153 -6.34 -9.94 -13.41
N PHE A 154 -6.97 -8.99 -12.72
CA PHE A 154 -6.97 -7.60 -13.16
C PHE A 154 -5.58 -6.99 -13.00
N SER A 155 -5.12 -6.24 -14.01
CA SER A 155 -3.88 -5.48 -13.91
C SER A 155 -3.97 -4.44 -12.79
N THR A 156 -2.82 -3.95 -12.31
CA THR A 156 -2.76 -2.89 -11.29
C THR A 156 -3.54 -1.65 -11.72
N SER A 157 -3.36 -1.20 -12.97
CA SER A 157 -4.02 -0.01 -13.50
C SER A 157 -5.54 -0.18 -13.55
N MET A 158 -6.02 -1.34 -13.99
CA MET A 158 -7.44 -1.67 -14.01
C MET A 158 -8.00 -1.78 -12.59
N SER A 159 -7.27 -2.42 -11.68
CA SER A 159 -7.68 -2.56 -10.27
C SER A 159 -7.86 -1.20 -9.60
N ILE A 160 -6.96 -0.25 -9.85
CA ILE A 160 -7.06 1.13 -9.35
C ILE A 160 -8.27 1.85 -9.97
N LYS A 161 -8.51 1.71 -11.28
CA LYS A 161 -9.70 2.28 -11.93
C LYS A 161 -11.00 1.75 -11.32
N ILE A 162 -11.11 0.43 -11.20
CA ILE A 162 -12.28 -0.25 -10.59
C ILE A 162 -12.50 0.24 -9.16
N SER A 163 -11.43 0.28 -8.35
CA SER A 163 -11.52 0.74 -6.97
C SER A 163 -11.94 2.22 -6.87
N LYS A 164 -11.49 3.10 -7.77
CA LYS A 164 -11.91 4.50 -7.81
C LYS A 164 -13.36 4.67 -8.23
N PHE A 165 -13.84 3.83 -9.16
CA PHE A 165 -15.20 3.92 -9.69
C PHE A 165 -16.25 3.42 -8.70
N TYR A 166 -16.03 2.27 -8.05
CA TYR A 166 -17.01 1.65 -7.16
C TYR A 166 -16.75 1.86 -5.66
N GLY A 167 -15.55 2.31 -5.27
CA GLY A 167 -15.18 2.50 -3.87
C GLY A 167 -15.39 1.24 -3.02
N GLU A 168 -16.01 1.40 -1.86
CA GLU A 168 -16.32 0.30 -0.94
C GLU A 168 -17.27 -0.76 -1.54
N ASN A 169 -18.06 -0.41 -2.56
CA ASN A 169 -18.99 -1.35 -3.20
C ASN A 169 -18.30 -2.31 -4.17
N THR A 170 -17.01 -2.11 -4.47
CA THR A 170 -16.27 -2.90 -5.47
C THR A 170 -16.39 -4.40 -5.22
N LEU A 171 -16.15 -4.86 -3.99
CA LEU A 171 -16.21 -6.29 -3.65
C LEU A 171 -17.63 -6.86 -3.77
N LYS A 172 -18.65 -6.05 -3.47
CA LYS A 172 -20.06 -6.47 -3.58
C LYS A 172 -20.43 -6.66 -5.05
N ILE A 173 -20.07 -5.71 -5.90
CA ILE A 173 -20.36 -5.73 -7.33
C ILE A 173 -19.63 -6.89 -8.02
N LEU A 174 -18.35 -7.07 -7.69
CA LEU A 174 -17.53 -8.17 -8.18
C LEU A 174 -18.15 -9.55 -7.86
N LYS A 175 -18.75 -9.71 -6.68
CA LYS A 175 -19.44 -10.95 -6.29
C LYS A 175 -20.82 -11.11 -6.94
N SER A 176 -21.58 -10.02 -7.09
CA SER A 176 -22.96 -10.09 -7.59
C SER A 176 -23.06 -10.13 -9.11
N ASN A 177 -22.18 -9.41 -9.81
CA ASN A 177 -22.17 -9.34 -11.27
C ASN A 177 -20.79 -8.87 -11.78
N PRO A 178 -19.81 -9.79 -11.93
CA PRO A 178 -18.47 -9.45 -12.39
C PRO A 178 -18.43 -8.92 -13.84
N TYR A 179 -19.43 -9.24 -14.67
CA TYR A 179 -19.51 -8.74 -16.05
C TYR A 179 -19.81 -7.24 -16.12
N ARG A 180 -20.42 -6.67 -15.08
CA ARG A 180 -20.71 -5.23 -14.99
C ARG A 180 -19.44 -4.37 -15.08
N LEU A 181 -18.30 -4.92 -14.66
CA LEU A 181 -16.99 -4.28 -14.78
C LEU A 181 -16.61 -4.03 -16.24
N ILE A 182 -17.02 -4.89 -17.17
CA ILE A 182 -16.69 -4.78 -18.60
C ILE A 182 -17.53 -3.68 -19.27
N GLU A 183 -18.75 -3.45 -18.79
CA GLU A 183 -19.67 -2.45 -19.36
C GLU A 183 -19.42 -1.04 -18.82
N GLU A 184 -19.02 -0.91 -17.55
CA GLU A 184 -18.94 0.38 -16.86
C GLU A 184 -17.50 0.90 -16.71
N ILE A 185 -16.47 0.12 -17.05
CA ILE A 185 -15.05 0.51 -16.92
C ILE A 185 -14.29 0.25 -18.22
N GLU A 186 -13.89 1.35 -18.87
CA GLU A 186 -12.96 1.40 -20.02
C GLU A 186 -11.48 1.50 -19.59
#